data_AF-A0A1S2LKS0-F1
#
_entry.id   AF-A0A1S2LKS0-F1
#
_cell.length_a   1.000
_cell.length_b   1.000
_cell.length_c   1.000
_cell.angle_alpha   90.00
_cell.angle_beta   90.00
_cell.angle_gamma   90.00
#
_symmetry.space_group_name_H-M   'P 1'
#
loop_
_entity.id
_entity.type
_entity.pdbx_description
1 polymer ?
#
loop_
_entity_poly.entity_id
_entity_poly.type
_entity_poly.pdbx_seq_one_letter_code
_entity_poly.pdbx_strand_id
1 'polypeptide(L)'
;MEQPGLTYFEKLEKIYVLTETGQMLREKMTQLQNNNEPYEHIQEDLNKIEQEISAYTNGAAIHDLDFSNISLVNPALYTTFEDSY
;
A
#
# COMPACT_ATOMS: atom_id res chain seq x y z
N MET A 1 -2.98 -21.22 16.20
CA MET A 1 -3.93 -20.15 16.52
C MET A 1 -4.12 -19.38 15.25
N GLU A 2 -5.24 -19.59 14.56
CA GLU A 2 -5.61 -18.82 13.38
C GLU A 2 -5.83 -17.38 13.85
N GLN A 3 -5.01 -16.44 13.37
CA GLN A 3 -5.24 -15.04 13.70
C GLN A 3 -6.60 -14.65 13.12
N PRO A 4 -7.51 -14.03 13.88
CA PRO A 4 -8.75 -13.52 13.31
C PRO A 4 -8.37 -12.62 12.14
N GLY A 5 -8.84 -12.98 10.94
CA GLY A 5 -8.55 -12.23 9.74
C GLY A 5 -8.99 -10.77 9.94
N LEU A 6 -8.16 -9.83 9.48
CA LEU A 6 -8.47 -8.40 9.54
C LEU A 6 -9.83 -8.13 8.90
N THR A 7 -10.62 -7.26 9.54
CA THR A 7 -11.84 -6.73 8.95
C THR A 7 -11.53 -5.92 7.69
N TYR A 8 -12.53 -5.71 6.85
CA TYR A 8 -12.38 -4.92 5.63
C TYR A 8 -11.84 -3.51 5.91
N PHE A 9 -12.35 -2.84 6.95
CA PHE A 9 -11.90 -1.51 7.33
C PHE A 9 -10.43 -1.50 7.78
N GLU A 10 -10.02 -2.48 8.59
CA GLU A 10 -8.61 -2.61 9.02
C GLU A 10 -7.68 -2.92 7.84
N LYS A 11 -8.14 -3.68 6.83
CA LYS A 11 -7.37 -3.88 5.59
C LYS A 11 -7.20 -2.58 4.82
N LEU A 12 -8.25 -1.78 4.67
CA LEU A 12 -8.17 -0.48 4.01
C LEU A 12 -7.24 0.50 4.75
N GLU A 13 -7.36 0.58 6.08
CA GLU A 13 -6.48 1.41 6.91
C GLU A 13 -5.02 0.99 6.73
N LYS A 14 -4.73 -0.32 6.74
CA LYS A 14 -3.39 -0.82 6.48
C LYS A 14 -2.88 -0.48 5.08
N ILE A 15 -3.69 -0.69 4.04
CA ILE A 15 -3.30 -0.35 2.66
C ILE A 15 -2.99 1.15 2.56
N TYR A 16 -3.80 2.00 3.19
CA TYR A 16 -3.57 3.45 3.22
C TYR A 16 -2.24 3.80 3.87
N VAL A 17 -1.99 3.29 5.09
CA VAL A 17 -0.72 3.53 5.81
C VAL A 17 0.48 3.05 4.99
N LEU A 18 0.38 1.87 4.37
CA LEU A 18 1.43 1.31 3.52
C LEU A 18 1.68 2.16 2.28
N THR A 19 0.63 2.71 1.66
CA THR A 19 0.74 3.58 0.49
C THR A 19 1.42 4.90 0.84
N GLU A 20 1.00 5.57 1.91
CA GLU A 20 1.61 6.81 2.41
C GLU A 20 3.09 6.59 2.78
N THR A 21 3.37 5.47 3.45
CA THR A 21 4.76 5.10 3.82
C THR A 21 5.60 4.85 2.57
N GLY A 22 5.06 4.14 1.58
CA GLY A 22 5.71 3.89 0.30
C GLY A 22 6.04 5.18 -0.45
N GLN A 23 5.12 6.15 -0.47
CA GLN A 23 5.36 7.46 -1.08
C GLN A 23 6.50 8.20 -0.37
N MET A 24 6.46 8.30 0.95
CA MET A 24 7.52 8.94 1.74
C MET A 24 8.89 8.29 1.49
N LEU A 25 8.95 6.97 1.39
CA LEU A 25 10.18 6.23 1.10
C LEU A 25 10.69 6.48 -0.32
N ARG A 26 9.80 6.55 -1.33
CA ARG A 26 10.18 6.91 -2.72
C ARG A 26 10.75 8.32 -2.81
N GLU A 27 10.16 9.28 -2.10
CA GLU A 27 10.68 10.65 -2.00
C GLU A 27 12.06 10.66 -1.34
N LYS A 28 12.23 9.92 -0.24
CA LYS A 28 13.53 9.82 0.46
C LYS A 28 14.60 9.12 -0.39
N MET A 29 14.24 8.05 -1.10
CA MET A 29 15.14 7.37 -2.04
C MET A 29 15.62 8.33 -3.14
N THR A 30 14.71 9.14 -3.69
CA THR A 30 15.05 10.17 -4.69
C THR A 30 16.05 11.18 -4.13
N GLN A 31 15.89 11.60 -2.87
CA GLN A 31 16.84 12.50 -2.20
C GLN A 31 18.22 11.86 -2.02
N LEU A 32 18.28 10.61 -1.52
CA LEU A 32 19.53 9.88 -1.33
C LEU A 32 20.25 9.62 -2.67
N GLN A 33 19.50 9.25 -3.70
CA GLN A 33 20.03 9.06 -5.04
C GLN A 33 20.67 10.35 -5.59
N ASN A 34 20.03 11.51 -5.38
CA ASN A 34 20.60 12.80 -5.77
C ASN A 34 21.88 13.16 -4.98
N ASN A 35 22.00 12.67 -3.75
CA ASN A 35 23.18 12.85 -2.90
C ASN A 35 24.28 11.80 -3.11
N ASN A 36 24.08 10.82 -4.02
CA ASN A 36 24.92 9.62 -4.17
C ASN A 36 25.09 8.83 -2.86
N GLU A 37 24.06 8.81 -2.03
CA GLU A 37 24.03 8.03 -0.79
C GLU A 37 23.41 6.64 -1.03
N PRO A 38 23.86 5.59 -0.32
CA PRO A 38 23.27 4.26 -0.42
C PRO A 38 21.80 4.27 0.01
N TYR A 39 20.95 3.56 -0.73
CA TYR A 39 19.50 3.51 -0.52
C TYR A 39 18.93 2.08 -0.65
N GLU A 40 19.77 1.05 -0.67
CA GLU A 40 19.40 -0.35 -0.89
C GLU A 40 18.34 -0.83 0.11
N HIS A 41 18.48 -0.44 1.39
CA HIS A 41 17.49 -0.77 2.42
C HIS A 41 16.12 -0.15 2.16
N ILE A 42 16.06 1.06 1.58
CA ILE A 42 14.80 1.69 1.19
C ILE A 42 14.16 0.93 0.02
N GLN A 43 14.97 0.50 -0.95
CA GLN A 43 14.48 -0.31 -2.06
C GLN A 43 13.91 -1.65 -1.57
N GLU A 44 14.59 -2.31 -0.62
CA GLU A 44 14.10 -3.55 0.00
C GLU A 44 12.77 -3.33 0.75
N ASP A 45 12.66 -2.25 1.50
CA ASP A 45 11.44 -1.93 2.25
C ASP A 45 10.28 -1.56 1.32
N LEU A 46 10.54 -0.83 0.23
CA LEU A 46 9.56 -0.58 -0.83
C LEU A 46 9.05 -1.89 -1.43
N ASN A 47 9.93 -2.85 -1.73
CA ASN A 47 9.52 -4.15 -2.25
C ASN A 47 8.64 -4.92 -1.26
N LYS A 48 8.91 -4.85 0.06
CA LYS A 48 8.08 -5.48 1.09
C LYS A 48 6.71 -4.83 1.18
N ILE A 49 6.65 -3.50 1.12
CA ILE A 49 5.39 -2.74 1.11
C ILE A 49 4.54 -3.17 -0.10
N GLU A 50 5.15 -3.31 -1.27
CA GLU A 50 4.44 -3.75 -2.48
C GLU A 50 3.87 -5.17 -2.34
N GLN A 51 4.65 -6.09 -1.77
CA GLN A 51 4.20 -7.45 -1.48
C GLN A 51 3.05 -7.48 -0.45
N GLU A 52 3.13 -6.66 0.60
CA GLU A 52 2.12 -6.62 1.65
C GLU A 52 0.80 -6.02 1.13
N ILE A 53 0.84 -4.94 0.34
CA ILE A 53 -0.37 -4.39 -0.29
C ILE A 53 -0.98 -5.42 -1.24
N SER A 54 -0.17 -6.08 -2.08
CA SER A 54 -0.63 -7.14 -2.97
C SER A 54 -1.35 -8.28 -2.22
N ALA A 55 -0.93 -8.59 -0.99
CA ALA A 55 -1.57 -9.60 -0.17
C ALA A 55 -2.94 -9.14 0.36
N TYR A 56 -3.13 -7.84 0.58
CA TYR A 56 -4.43 -7.28 0.97
C TYR A 56 -5.38 -7.03 -0.20
N THR A 57 -4.86 -6.85 -1.42
CA THR A 57 -5.62 -6.52 -2.63
C THR A 57 -5.81 -7.71 -3.58
N ASN A 58 -5.47 -8.94 -3.15
CA ASN A 58 -5.48 -10.14 -3.99
C ASN A 58 -4.70 -10.00 -5.31
N GLY A 59 -3.61 -9.21 -5.31
CA GLY A 59 -2.76 -9.01 -6.49
C GLY A 59 -3.09 -7.79 -7.35
N ALA A 60 -4.06 -6.95 -6.96
CA ALA A 60 -4.26 -5.66 -7.64
C ALA A 60 -3.06 -4.75 -7.39
N ALA A 61 -2.50 -4.17 -8.46
CA ALA A 61 -1.31 -3.35 -8.41
C ALA A 61 -1.61 -1.99 -7.75
N ILE A 62 -0.68 -1.52 -6.91
CA ILE A 62 -0.77 -0.24 -6.19
C ILE A 62 -1.00 0.96 -7.12
N HIS A 63 -0.47 0.90 -8.33
CA HIS A 63 -0.61 1.99 -9.30
C HIS A 63 -2.06 2.26 -9.75
N ASP A 64 -2.96 1.30 -9.53
CA ASP A 64 -4.39 1.45 -9.83
C ASP A 64 -5.19 2.00 -8.62
N LEU A 65 -4.58 2.06 -7.43
CA LEU A 65 -5.20 2.52 -6.20
C LEU A 65 -4.75 3.96 -5.89
N ASP A 66 -5.37 4.92 -6.57
CA ASP A 66 -5.14 6.34 -6.29
C ASP A 66 -5.91 6.79 -5.04
N PHE A 67 -5.31 6.66 -3.85
CA PHE A 67 -5.91 7.12 -2.59
C PHE A 67 -5.92 8.64 -2.41
N SER A 68 -5.31 9.42 -3.32
CA SER A 68 -5.24 10.89 -3.17
C SER A 68 -6.61 11.56 -3.17
N ASN A 69 -7.63 10.91 -3.73
CA ASN A 69 -9.02 11.37 -3.78
C ASN A 69 -10.01 10.44 -3.04
N ILE A 70 -9.52 9.40 -2.35
CA ILE A 70 -10.37 8.36 -1.77
C ILE A 70 -10.56 8.61 -0.28
N SER A 71 -11.79 8.94 0.10
CA SER A 71 -12.19 8.87 1.50
C SER A 71 -12.31 7.40 1.92
N LEU A 72 -11.60 6.99 2.98
CA LEU A 72 -11.64 5.61 3.54
C LEU A 72 -13.05 5.17 4.00
N VAL A 73 -14.00 6.09 4.02
CA VAL A 73 -15.41 5.87 4.37
C VAL A 73 -16.35 5.87 3.16
N ASN A 74 -15.83 5.95 1.93
CA ASN A 74 -16.67 6.00 0.73
C ASN A 74 -17.24 4.62 0.38
N PRO A 75 -18.56 4.42 0.44
CA PRO A 75 -19.17 3.14 0.15
C PRO A 75 -19.04 2.68 -1.32
N ALA A 76 -18.63 3.55 -2.24
CA ALA A 76 -18.34 3.14 -3.62
C ALA A 76 -17.16 2.16 -3.75
N LEU A 77 -16.34 2.01 -2.69
CA LEU A 77 -15.29 0.99 -2.62
C LEU A 77 -15.81 -0.38 -2.21
N TYR A 78 -17.02 -0.49 -1.63
CA TYR A 78 -17.57 -1.80 -1.22
C TYR A 78 -17.77 -2.74 -2.41
N THR A 79 -18.13 -2.21 -3.59
CA THR A 79 -18.45 -3.01 -4.78
C THR A 79 -17.21 -3.42 -5.58
N THR A 80 -16.14 -2.60 -5.58
CA THR A 80 -14.94 -2.87 -6.41
C THR A 80 -14.11 -4.04 -5.90
N PHE A 81 -14.18 -4.36 -4.59
CA PHE A 81 -13.48 -5.50 -3.99
C PHE A 81 -14.37 -6.74 -3.77
N GLU A 82 -15.71 -6.60 -3.85
CA GLU A 82 -16.65 -7.72 -3.74
C GLU A 82 -16.92 -8.43 -5.09
N ASP A 83 -16.77 -7.77 -6.23
CA ASP A 83 -17.13 -8.34 -7.55
C ASP A 83 -16.08 -9.30 -8.15
N SER A 84 -15.11 -9.80 -7.37
CA SER A 84 -14.14 -10.82 -7.81
C SER A 84 -14.55 -12.26 -7.42
N TYR A 85 -15.82 -12.62 -7.64
CA TYR A 85 -16.35 -14.00 -7.49
C TYR A 85 -16.77 -14.61 -8.83
#